data_AF-A0A1Q3JT82-F1
#
_entry.id   AF-A0A1Q3JT82-F1
#
_cell.length_a   1.000
_cell.length_b   1.000
_cell.length_c   1.000
_cell.angle_alpha   90.00
_cell.angle_beta   90.00
_cell.angle_gamma   90.00
#
_symmetry.space_group_name_H-M   'P 1'
#
loop_
_entity.id
_entity.type
_entity.pdbx_description
1 polymer ?
#
loop_
_entity_poly.entity_id
_entity_poly.type
_entity_poly.pdbx_seq_one_letter_code
_entity_poly.pdbx_strand_id
1 'polypeptide(L)'
;MTEIPSTERIFALSAFEGVRLIRLYAIKQPGCSIAELVDIIEKVEPDGASLDMQASAYLHELVDLACPLDGDVFYQACISAVVTKHQPNWSKAMRQGRMRFLDSLGINDRDIFAAAGLQQDPPPPHVVAWWDSVSCFARLIVDLQKMEQARAAEQLTMDYEIKRLGALGITKAPIWKGLDDNFAGYDVLSYDPGPFGLVNRLIEVKSTVSSPLRFYLTRNEWEQALKAGAAYIFHVWDMTKTPAILHIRDASKISVHIPTDNEKGKWSTAEIPLAAS
;
A
#
# COMPACT_ATOMS: atom_id res chain seq x y z
N MET A 1 -23.49 14.85 3.35
CA MET A 1 -22.33 13.94 3.43
C MET A 1 -22.30 13.43 4.85
N THR A 2 -22.71 12.18 5.07
CA THR A 2 -22.51 11.51 6.35
C THR A 2 -21.01 11.31 6.52
N GLU A 3 -20.46 11.81 7.62
CA GLU A 3 -19.05 11.69 7.96
C GLU A 3 -18.69 10.21 8.14
N ILE A 4 -17.60 9.76 7.50
CA ILE A 4 -17.11 8.39 7.64
C ILE A 4 -16.67 8.22 9.11
N PRO A 5 -17.22 7.25 9.86
CA PRO A 5 -16.84 7.05 11.25
C PRO A 5 -15.35 6.71 11.41
N SER A 6 -14.77 6.98 12.57
CA SER A 6 -13.36 6.67 12.82
C SER A 6 -13.11 5.15 12.87
N THR A 7 -11.87 4.74 12.63
CA THR A 7 -11.48 3.32 12.71
C THR A 7 -11.80 2.72 14.06
N GLU A 8 -11.59 3.44 15.16
CA GLU A 8 -11.84 2.98 16.53
C GLU A 8 -13.34 2.74 16.76
N ARG A 9 -14.21 3.53 16.13
CA ARG A 9 -15.66 3.34 16.20
C ARG A 9 -16.12 2.15 15.37
N ILE A 10 -15.56 1.99 14.17
CA ILE A 10 -15.94 0.90 13.23
C ILE A 10 -15.38 -0.45 13.72
N PHE A 11 -14.16 -0.45 14.24
CA PHE A 11 -13.49 -1.62 14.79
C PHE A 11 -13.78 -1.73 16.29
N ALA A 12 -15.06 -1.93 16.61
CA ALA A 12 -15.54 -2.10 17.98
C ALA A 12 -16.62 -3.17 18.03
N LEU A 13 -16.73 -3.88 19.16
CA LEU A 13 -17.81 -4.84 19.38
C LEU A 13 -19.19 -4.17 19.28
N SER A 14 -19.34 -2.93 19.76
CA SER A 14 -20.59 -2.18 19.64
C SER A 14 -21.02 -1.97 18.18
N ALA A 15 -20.08 -1.71 17.28
CA ALA A 15 -20.37 -1.58 15.85
C ALA A 15 -20.72 -2.94 15.22
N PHE A 16 -19.99 -4.00 15.58
CA PHE A 16 -20.20 -5.35 15.04
C PHE A 16 -21.56 -5.90 15.47
N GLU A 17 -21.90 -5.75 16.76
CA GLU A 17 -23.19 -6.17 17.32
C GLU A 17 -24.35 -5.38 16.71
N GLY A 18 -24.17 -4.07 16.46
CA GLY A 18 -25.18 -3.29 15.74
C GLY A 18 -25.37 -3.72 14.29
N VAL A 19 -24.33 -4.16 13.57
CA VAL A 19 -24.50 -4.76 12.23
C VAL A 19 -25.36 -6.02 12.31
N ARG A 20 -25.08 -6.89 13.30
CA ARG A 20 -25.86 -8.11 13.50
C ARG A 20 -27.33 -7.78 13.74
N LEU A 21 -27.60 -6.80 14.61
CA LEU A 21 -28.94 -6.38 14.96
C LEU A 21 -29.69 -5.76 13.77
N ILE A 22 -29.05 -4.87 13.01
CA ILE A 22 -29.59 -4.30 11.77
C ILE A 22 -30.00 -5.42 10.81
N ARG A 23 -29.16 -6.44 10.62
CA ARG A 23 -29.44 -7.55 9.69
C ARG A 23 -30.56 -8.46 10.19
N LEU A 24 -30.63 -8.73 11.50
CA LEU A 24 -31.76 -9.46 12.10
C LEU A 24 -33.08 -8.73 11.91
N TYR A 25 -33.09 -7.41 12.05
CA TYR A 25 -34.27 -6.59 11.80
C TYR A 25 -34.62 -6.53 10.30
N ALA A 26 -33.63 -6.43 9.41
CA ALA A 26 -33.85 -6.45 7.96
C ALA A 26 -34.51 -7.77 7.49
N ILE A 27 -34.16 -8.91 8.10
CA ILE A 27 -34.82 -10.20 7.81
C ILE A 27 -36.30 -10.16 8.21
N LYS A 28 -36.60 -9.56 9.37
CA LYS A 28 -37.99 -9.43 9.87
C LYS A 28 -38.79 -8.37 9.12
N GLN A 29 -38.12 -7.36 8.56
CA GLN A 29 -38.72 -6.18 7.94
C GLN A 29 -38.01 -5.86 6.59
N PRO A 30 -38.16 -6.72 5.57
CA PRO A 30 -37.38 -6.62 4.32
C PRO A 30 -37.71 -5.39 3.46
N GLY A 31 -38.78 -4.67 3.78
CA GLY A 31 -39.17 -3.43 3.08
C GLY A 31 -38.58 -2.15 3.66
N CYS A 32 -37.92 -2.21 4.83
CA CYS A 32 -37.36 -1.04 5.49
C CYS A 32 -35.92 -0.76 5.01
N SER A 33 -35.61 0.51 4.84
CA SER A 33 -34.25 1.00 4.64
C SER A 33 -33.41 0.86 5.91
N ILE A 34 -32.08 0.85 5.77
CA ILE A 34 -31.16 0.77 6.92
C ILE A 34 -31.38 1.93 7.90
N ALA A 35 -31.66 3.14 7.41
CA ALA A 35 -31.95 4.28 8.27
C ALA A 35 -33.22 4.07 9.12
N GLU A 36 -34.29 3.55 8.52
CA GLU A 36 -35.52 3.22 9.25
C GLU A 36 -35.28 2.11 10.28
N LEU A 37 -34.48 1.11 9.94
CA LEU A 37 -34.13 0.03 10.87
C LEU A 37 -33.31 0.53 12.05
N VAL A 38 -32.36 1.44 11.82
CA VAL A 38 -31.59 2.10 12.89
C VAL A 38 -32.53 2.83 13.84
N ASP A 39 -33.44 3.66 13.30
CA ASP A 39 -34.42 4.42 14.09
C ASP A 39 -35.34 3.51 14.92
N ILE A 40 -35.71 2.34 14.39
CA ILE A 40 -36.52 1.35 15.11
C ILE A 40 -35.72 0.74 16.25
N ILE A 41 -34.50 0.28 15.96
CA ILE A 41 -33.63 -0.39 16.93
C ILE A 41 -33.33 0.54 18.11
N GLU A 42 -32.98 1.80 17.86
CA GLU A 42 -32.68 2.77 18.92
C GLU A 42 -33.88 3.05 19.85
N LYS A 43 -35.12 2.85 19.36
CA LYS A 43 -36.35 3.08 20.15
C LYS A 43 -36.86 1.83 20.87
N VAL A 44 -36.58 0.65 20.31
CA VAL A 44 -37.20 -0.61 20.75
C VAL A 44 -36.24 -1.47 21.57
N GLU A 45 -34.96 -1.48 21.22
CA GLU A 45 -33.98 -2.35 21.86
C GLU A 45 -33.42 -1.68 23.12
N PRO A 46 -33.57 -2.31 24.32
CA PRO A 46 -33.10 -1.72 25.58
C PRO A 46 -31.60 -1.41 25.56
N ASP A 47 -30.81 -2.25 24.89
CA ASP A 47 -29.37 -2.10 24.74
C ASP A 47 -28.98 -1.29 23.50
N GLY A 48 -29.94 -0.82 22.69
CA GLY A 48 -29.70 -0.08 21.44
C GLY A 48 -28.86 1.18 21.66
N ALA A 49 -29.01 1.83 22.82
CA ALA A 49 -28.22 3.00 23.21
C ALA A 49 -26.74 2.70 23.50
N SER A 50 -26.36 1.44 23.69
CA SER A 50 -24.97 1.01 23.92
C SER A 50 -24.23 0.67 22.61
N LEU A 51 -24.96 0.58 21.50
CA LEU A 51 -24.42 0.27 20.18
C LEU A 51 -24.07 1.56 19.42
N ASP A 52 -23.05 1.50 18.58
CA ASP A 52 -22.70 2.61 17.70
C ASP A 52 -23.41 2.42 16.35
N MET A 53 -24.69 2.77 16.29
CA MET A 53 -25.56 2.49 15.13
C MET A 53 -25.10 3.21 13.86
N GLN A 54 -24.46 4.37 13.99
CA GLN A 54 -23.86 5.06 12.85
C GLN A 54 -22.66 4.26 12.29
N ALA A 55 -21.76 3.79 13.15
CA ALA A 55 -20.65 2.95 12.73
C ALA A 55 -21.13 1.59 12.20
N SER A 56 -22.18 1.02 12.79
CA SER A 56 -22.82 -0.20 12.32
C SER A 56 -23.45 -0.05 10.94
N ALA A 57 -24.16 1.04 10.67
CA ALA A 57 -24.75 1.27 9.35
C ALA A 57 -23.67 1.38 8.27
N TYR A 58 -22.57 2.10 8.56
CA TYR A 58 -21.42 2.16 7.65
C TYR A 58 -20.77 0.77 7.47
N LEU A 59 -20.51 0.05 8.55
CA LEU A 59 -19.90 -1.28 8.48
C LEU A 59 -20.79 -2.29 7.76
N HIS A 60 -22.12 -2.17 7.88
CA HIS A 60 -23.08 -3.02 7.18
C HIS A 60 -22.87 -3.00 5.66
N GLU A 61 -22.58 -1.83 5.09
CA GLU A 61 -22.28 -1.67 3.66
C GLU A 61 -20.96 -2.34 3.25
N LEU A 62 -20.03 -2.49 4.20
CA LEU A 62 -18.74 -3.14 3.97
C LEU A 62 -18.83 -4.67 4.12
N VAL A 63 -19.62 -5.19 5.05
CA VAL A 63 -19.69 -6.64 5.30
C VAL A 63 -20.50 -7.33 4.20
N ASP A 64 -20.06 -8.50 3.73
CA ASP A 64 -20.80 -9.30 2.75
C ASP A 64 -22.23 -9.60 3.25
N LEU A 65 -23.24 -9.38 2.41
CA LEU A 65 -24.65 -9.63 2.75
C LEU A 65 -24.93 -11.10 3.02
N ALA A 66 -24.17 -12.02 2.40
CA ALA A 66 -24.31 -13.47 2.62
C ALA A 66 -23.62 -13.97 3.90
N CYS A 67 -22.95 -13.09 4.65
CA CYS A 67 -22.24 -13.47 5.87
C CYS A 67 -23.22 -14.01 6.95
N PRO A 68 -22.92 -15.18 7.55
CA PRO A 68 -23.65 -15.69 8.71
C PRO A 68 -23.65 -14.68 9.86
N LEU A 69 -24.76 -14.61 10.60
CA LEU A 69 -24.90 -13.67 11.73
C LEU A 69 -24.41 -14.25 13.06
N ASP A 70 -24.17 -15.56 13.13
CA ASP A 70 -23.87 -16.25 14.38
C ASP A 70 -22.41 -16.69 14.49
N GLY A 71 -21.90 -16.64 15.72
CA GLY A 71 -20.60 -17.17 16.11
C GLY A 71 -19.39 -16.43 15.53
N ASP A 72 -18.23 -17.06 15.67
CA ASP A 72 -16.92 -16.51 15.30
C ASP A 72 -16.87 -16.04 13.84
N VAL A 73 -17.56 -16.73 12.93
CA VAL A 73 -17.57 -16.44 11.48
C VAL A 73 -18.11 -15.04 11.18
N PHE A 74 -19.12 -14.58 11.93
CA PHE A 74 -19.64 -13.23 11.79
C PHE A 74 -18.59 -12.17 12.12
N TYR A 75 -17.92 -12.32 13.26
CA TYR A 75 -16.87 -11.39 13.69
C TYR A 75 -15.66 -11.45 12.75
N GLN A 76 -15.26 -12.64 12.31
CA GLN A 76 -14.21 -12.82 11.30
C GLN A 76 -14.54 -12.07 10.00
N ALA A 77 -15.79 -12.11 9.53
CA ALA A 77 -16.22 -11.39 8.35
C ALA A 77 -16.25 -9.86 8.57
N CYS A 78 -16.66 -9.40 9.76
CA CYS A 78 -16.59 -7.98 10.13
C CYS A 78 -15.15 -7.47 10.12
N ILE A 79 -14.22 -8.19 10.76
CA ILE A 79 -12.80 -7.86 10.76
C ILE A 79 -12.25 -7.85 9.33
N SER A 80 -12.57 -8.87 8.51
CA SER A 80 -12.17 -8.90 7.10
C SER A 80 -12.68 -7.71 6.31
N ALA A 81 -13.94 -7.30 6.51
CA ALA A 81 -14.50 -6.13 5.84
C ALA A 81 -13.78 -4.85 6.24
N VAL A 82 -13.49 -4.67 7.53
CA VAL A 82 -12.70 -3.52 8.01
C VAL A 82 -11.30 -3.53 7.41
N VAL A 83 -10.58 -4.65 7.47
CA VAL A 83 -9.23 -4.76 6.94
C VAL A 83 -9.19 -4.52 5.43
N THR A 84 -10.15 -5.07 4.68
CA THR A 84 -10.09 -5.07 3.21
C THR A 84 -10.69 -3.82 2.57
N LYS A 85 -11.76 -3.27 3.15
CA LYS A 85 -12.51 -2.16 2.57
C LYS A 85 -12.29 -0.84 3.29
N HIS A 86 -12.18 -0.84 4.62
CA HIS A 86 -11.87 0.38 5.40
C HIS A 86 -10.37 0.66 5.51
N GLN A 87 -9.54 -0.40 5.44
CA GLN A 87 -8.07 -0.33 5.37
C GLN A 87 -7.42 0.52 6.47
N PRO A 88 -7.60 0.18 7.75
CA PRO A 88 -6.99 0.92 8.84
C PRO A 88 -5.46 0.91 8.74
N ASN A 89 -4.78 1.93 9.27
CA ASN A 89 -3.32 2.08 9.16
C ASN A 89 -2.54 0.84 9.66
N TRP A 90 -3.05 0.17 10.70
CA TRP A 90 -2.44 -1.03 11.27
C TRP A 90 -2.62 -2.29 10.41
N SER A 91 -3.54 -2.31 9.42
CA SER A 91 -3.77 -3.49 8.56
C SER A 91 -2.50 -3.97 7.85
N LYS A 92 -1.61 -3.03 7.49
CA LYS A 92 -0.32 -3.31 6.87
C LYS A 92 0.63 -4.10 7.77
N ALA A 93 0.45 -4.04 9.09
CA ALA A 93 1.26 -4.80 10.06
C ALA A 93 0.91 -6.29 10.07
N MET A 94 -0.27 -6.70 9.56
CA MET A 94 -0.68 -8.11 9.51
C MET A 94 0.30 -8.98 8.70
N ARG A 95 1.04 -8.41 7.74
CA ARG A 95 2.07 -9.13 6.96
C ARG A 95 3.26 -9.63 7.79
N GLN A 96 3.42 -9.15 9.03
CA GLN A 96 4.54 -9.51 9.91
C GLN A 96 4.34 -10.85 10.63
N GLY A 97 3.17 -11.49 10.43
CA GLY A 97 2.79 -12.75 11.06
C GLY A 97 1.87 -12.56 12.26
N ARG A 98 1.00 -13.55 12.49
CA ARG A 98 -0.09 -13.53 13.47
C ARG A 98 0.33 -13.02 14.86
N MET A 99 1.34 -13.65 15.47
CA MET A 99 1.75 -13.33 16.85
C MET A 99 2.31 -11.91 16.97
N ARG A 100 3.24 -11.53 16.08
CA ARG A 100 3.82 -10.17 16.08
C ARG A 100 2.76 -9.10 15.89
N PHE A 101 1.77 -9.37 15.04
CA PHE A 101 0.65 -8.45 14.82
C PHE A 101 -0.23 -8.33 16.07
N LEU A 102 -0.68 -9.46 16.65
CA LEU A 102 -1.52 -9.44 17.86
C LEU A 102 -0.84 -8.77 19.05
N ASP A 103 0.48 -8.93 19.20
CA ASP A 103 1.24 -8.29 20.28
C ASP A 103 1.46 -6.79 20.06
N SER A 104 1.24 -6.28 18.85
CA SER A 104 1.30 -4.85 18.54
C SER A 104 -0.02 -4.10 18.80
N LEU A 105 -1.12 -4.82 19.01
CA LEU A 105 -2.44 -4.25 19.22
C LEU A 105 -2.67 -3.79 20.66
N GLY A 106 -3.49 -2.75 20.82
CA GLY A 106 -4.07 -2.38 22.12
C GLY A 106 -5.04 -3.45 22.62
N ILE A 107 -5.36 -3.40 23.92
CA ILE A 107 -6.23 -4.40 24.58
C ILE A 107 -7.60 -4.49 23.88
N ASN A 108 -8.25 -3.36 23.59
CA ASN A 108 -9.57 -3.34 22.97
C ASN A 108 -9.59 -4.01 21.58
N ASP A 109 -8.60 -3.69 20.74
CA ASP A 109 -8.49 -4.27 19.40
C ASP A 109 -8.21 -5.78 19.50
N ARG A 110 -7.34 -6.17 20.43
CA ARG A 110 -7.00 -7.57 20.68
C ARG A 110 -8.24 -8.36 21.09
N ASP A 111 -9.10 -7.82 21.96
CA ASP A 111 -10.33 -8.48 22.40
C ASP A 111 -11.29 -8.77 21.24
N ILE A 112 -11.33 -7.92 20.21
CA ILE A 112 -12.13 -8.18 19.00
C ILE A 112 -11.62 -9.40 18.24
N PHE A 113 -10.30 -9.55 18.10
CA PHE A 113 -9.71 -10.77 17.52
C PHE A 113 -9.95 -12.00 18.39
N ALA A 114 -10.02 -11.84 19.72
CA ALA A 114 -10.36 -12.94 20.63
C ALA A 114 -11.82 -13.38 20.45
N ALA A 115 -12.75 -12.44 20.38
CA ALA A 115 -14.17 -12.69 20.14
C ALA A 115 -14.45 -13.39 18.80
N ALA A 116 -13.59 -13.16 17.81
CA ALA A 116 -13.63 -13.83 16.51
C ALA A 116 -12.94 -15.21 16.48
N GLY A 117 -12.44 -15.71 17.62
CA GLY A 117 -11.71 -16.98 17.70
C GLY A 117 -10.34 -16.97 17.02
N LEU A 118 -9.82 -15.81 16.62
CA LEU A 118 -8.60 -15.70 15.80
C LEU A 118 -7.30 -15.83 16.60
N GLN A 119 -7.40 -15.83 17.93
CA GLN A 119 -6.27 -15.98 18.85
C GLN A 119 -6.03 -17.42 19.33
N GLN A 120 -6.86 -18.38 18.90
CA GLN A 120 -6.72 -19.78 19.32
C GLN A 120 -5.31 -20.32 19.06
N ASP A 121 -4.80 -21.14 19.99
CA ASP A 121 -3.49 -21.77 19.90
C ASP A 121 -3.55 -23.23 20.38
N PRO A 122 -3.27 -24.22 19.51
CA PRO A 122 -2.93 -24.07 18.10
C PRO A 122 -4.11 -23.56 17.26
N PRO A 123 -3.88 -22.77 16.20
CA PRO A 123 -4.97 -22.26 15.37
C PRO A 123 -5.58 -23.39 14.52
N PRO A 124 -6.92 -23.53 14.49
CA PRO A 124 -7.57 -24.49 13.60
C PRO A 124 -7.40 -24.10 12.12
N PRO A 125 -7.53 -25.04 11.16
CA PRO A 125 -7.26 -24.78 9.75
C PRO A 125 -8.02 -23.59 9.13
N HIS A 126 -9.26 -23.36 9.54
CA HIS A 126 -10.06 -22.24 9.05
C HIS A 126 -9.54 -20.88 9.54
N VAL A 127 -9.01 -20.81 10.78
CA VAL A 127 -8.35 -19.60 11.31
C VAL A 127 -7.05 -19.34 10.57
N VAL A 128 -6.28 -20.39 10.25
CA VAL A 128 -5.07 -20.26 9.41
C VAL A 128 -5.42 -19.69 8.03
N ALA A 129 -6.41 -20.26 7.37
CA ALA A 129 -6.87 -19.79 6.06
C ALA A 129 -7.37 -18.33 6.11
N TRP A 130 -8.05 -17.93 7.18
CA TRP A 130 -8.45 -16.54 7.40
C TRP A 130 -7.25 -15.61 7.50
N TRP A 131 -6.25 -15.95 8.35
CA TRP A 131 -5.03 -15.15 8.51
C TRP A 131 -4.23 -15.03 7.20
N ASP A 132 -4.15 -16.10 6.43
CA ASP A 132 -3.48 -16.09 5.11
C ASP A 132 -4.21 -15.15 4.13
N SER A 133 -5.54 -15.18 4.10
CA SER A 133 -6.36 -14.33 3.23
C SER A 133 -6.14 -12.83 3.51
N VAL A 134 -6.28 -12.41 4.76
CA VAL A 134 -6.10 -10.99 5.14
C VAL A 134 -4.65 -10.53 5.00
N SER A 135 -3.68 -11.41 5.27
CA SER A 135 -2.26 -11.11 5.09
C SER A 135 -1.89 -10.94 3.61
N CYS A 136 -2.46 -11.75 2.73
CA CYS A 136 -2.33 -11.59 1.29
C CYS A 136 -2.92 -10.25 0.81
N PHE A 137 -4.08 -9.86 1.33
CA PHE A 137 -4.67 -8.56 1.02
C PHE A 137 -3.80 -7.39 1.52
N ALA A 138 -3.27 -7.47 2.73
CA ALA A 138 -2.36 -6.46 3.27
C ALA A 138 -1.08 -6.30 2.41
N ARG A 139 -0.56 -7.40 1.85
CA ARG A 139 0.56 -7.35 0.88
C ARG A 139 0.15 -6.64 -0.41
N LEU A 140 -1.01 -6.98 -0.96
CA LEU A 140 -1.54 -6.35 -2.17
C LEU A 140 -1.66 -4.82 -2.02
N ILE A 141 -2.21 -4.32 -0.90
CA ILE A 141 -2.31 -2.87 -0.65
C ILE A 141 -0.94 -2.20 -0.66
N VAL A 142 0.04 -2.80 0.02
CA VAL A 142 1.40 -2.24 0.10
C VAL A 142 2.06 -2.21 -1.28
N ASP A 143 1.84 -3.25 -2.08
CA ASP A 143 2.40 -3.33 -3.43
C ASP A 143 1.74 -2.33 -4.38
N LEU A 144 0.43 -2.10 -4.28
CA LEU A 144 -0.28 -1.04 -5.01
C LEU A 144 0.26 0.34 -4.66
N GLN A 145 0.44 0.64 -3.37
CA GLN A 145 1.00 1.94 -2.93
C GLN A 145 2.44 2.16 -3.42
N LYS A 146 3.27 1.10 -3.44
CA LYS A 146 4.62 1.19 -4.02
C LYS A 146 4.58 1.47 -5.51
N MET A 147 3.67 0.83 -6.24
CA MET A 147 3.48 1.06 -7.68
C MET A 147 3.02 2.50 -7.95
N GLU A 148 2.05 3.00 -7.19
CA GLU A 148 1.59 4.40 -7.29
C GLU A 148 2.73 5.39 -7.00
N GLN A 149 3.53 5.14 -5.96
CA GLN A 149 4.71 5.95 -5.63
C GLN A 149 5.75 5.93 -6.76
N ALA A 150 6.00 4.76 -7.36
CA ALA A 150 6.90 4.63 -8.50
C ALA A 150 6.41 5.44 -9.71
N ARG A 151 5.13 5.32 -10.07
CA ARG A 151 4.52 6.07 -11.18
C ARG A 151 4.53 7.58 -10.94
N ALA A 152 4.28 8.03 -9.71
CA ALA A 152 4.39 9.43 -9.35
C ALA A 152 5.82 9.97 -9.55
N ALA A 153 6.84 9.19 -9.19
CA ALA A 153 8.24 9.58 -9.39
C ALA A 153 8.64 9.59 -10.88
N GLU A 154 8.14 8.65 -11.68
CA GLU A 154 8.33 8.65 -13.13
C GLU A 154 7.71 9.91 -13.78
N GLN A 155 6.50 10.30 -13.37
CA GLN A 155 5.87 11.55 -13.81
C GLN A 155 6.72 12.78 -13.42
N LEU A 156 7.22 12.83 -12.18
CA LEU A 156 8.09 13.92 -11.74
C LEU A 156 9.38 14.00 -12.58
N THR A 157 9.94 12.85 -12.96
CA THR A 157 11.08 12.79 -13.90
C THR A 157 10.70 13.34 -15.27
N MET A 158 9.55 12.94 -15.84
CA MET A 158 9.08 13.47 -17.12
C MET A 158 8.97 15.00 -17.08
N ASP A 159 8.34 15.55 -16.04
CA ASP A 159 8.17 16.99 -15.87
C ASP A 159 9.50 17.74 -15.73
N TYR A 160 10.44 17.16 -14.96
CA TYR A 160 11.79 17.70 -14.82
C TYR A 160 12.53 17.70 -16.16
N GLU A 161 12.47 16.59 -16.90
CA GLU A 161 13.18 16.42 -18.17
C GLU A 161 12.61 17.31 -19.27
N ILE A 162 11.29 17.52 -19.33
CA ILE A 162 10.67 18.51 -20.23
C ILE A 162 11.27 19.90 -19.99
N LYS A 163 11.38 20.31 -18.72
CA LYS A 163 11.96 21.62 -18.36
C LYS A 163 13.45 21.69 -18.70
N ARG A 164 14.22 20.63 -18.39
CA ARG A 164 15.65 20.54 -18.70
C ARG A 164 15.91 20.64 -20.20
N LEU A 165 15.18 19.87 -21.01
CA LEU A 165 15.31 19.89 -22.47
C LEU A 165 14.96 21.26 -23.05
N GLY A 166 13.88 21.89 -22.57
CA GLY A 166 13.52 23.26 -22.94
C GLY A 166 14.62 24.28 -22.63
N ALA A 167 15.25 24.18 -21.45
CA ALA A 167 16.38 25.04 -21.08
C ALA A 167 17.62 24.81 -21.94
N LEU A 168 17.80 23.60 -22.49
CA LEU A 168 18.87 23.27 -23.44
C LEU A 168 18.52 23.62 -24.91
N GLY A 169 17.33 24.20 -25.16
CA GLY A 169 16.86 24.51 -26.51
C GLY A 169 16.48 23.27 -27.33
N ILE A 170 16.28 22.12 -26.68
CA ILE A 170 15.90 20.86 -27.33
C ILE A 170 14.37 20.78 -27.39
N THR A 171 13.81 20.75 -28.60
CA THR A 171 12.36 20.65 -28.84
C THR A 171 11.82 19.23 -28.80
N LYS A 172 12.72 18.22 -28.84
CA LYS A 172 12.35 16.81 -28.78
C LYS A 172 11.93 16.44 -27.36
N ALA A 173 10.68 16.01 -27.20
CA ALA A 173 10.13 15.61 -25.91
C ALA A 173 10.73 14.29 -25.39
N PRO A 174 10.89 14.12 -24.06
CA PRO A 174 11.31 12.85 -23.49
C PRO A 174 10.20 11.79 -23.68
N ILE A 175 10.57 10.51 -23.61
CA ILE A 175 9.67 9.37 -23.83
C ILE A 175 9.60 8.52 -22.57
N TRP A 176 8.39 8.24 -22.10
CA TRP A 176 8.13 7.40 -20.94
C TRP A 176 8.14 5.93 -21.33
N LYS A 177 9.30 5.28 -21.24
CA LYS A 177 9.48 3.87 -21.65
C LYS A 177 9.01 2.86 -20.62
N GLY A 178 9.16 3.12 -19.33
CA GLY A 178 8.71 2.22 -18.25
C GLY A 178 7.19 2.06 -18.15
N LEU A 179 6.42 2.86 -18.88
CA LEU A 179 4.98 2.63 -19.05
C LEU A 179 4.69 1.65 -20.21
N ASP A 180 5.42 1.79 -21.31
CA ASP A 180 5.19 1.06 -22.57
C ASP A 180 5.92 -0.30 -22.62
N ASP A 181 7.14 -0.38 -22.07
CA ASP A 181 8.03 -1.53 -22.21
C ASP A 181 9.03 -1.65 -21.04
N ASN A 182 8.73 -2.55 -20.11
CA ASN A 182 9.59 -2.88 -18.97
C ASN A 182 10.88 -3.62 -19.37
N PHE A 183 11.02 -4.09 -20.62
CA PHE A 183 12.23 -4.76 -21.12
C PHE A 183 13.25 -3.79 -21.70
N ALA A 184 12.92 -2.50 -21.85
CA ALA A 184 13.83 -1.48 -22.38
C ALA A 184 15.07 -1.27 -21.48
N GLY A 185 14.97 -1.60 -20.18
CA GLY A 185 16.06 -1.50 -19.21
C GLY A 185 16.27 -0.10 -18.64
N TYR A 186 15.32 0.82 -18.83
CA TYR A 186 15.26 2.16 -18.26
C TYR A 186 13.81 2.69 -18.35
N ASP A 187 13.45 3.65 -17.51
CA ASP A 187 12.08 4.16 -17.41
C ASP A 187 11.80 5.34 -18.33
N VAL A 188 12.79 6.22 -18.55
CA VAL A 188 12.63 7.43 -19.37
C VAL A 188 13.77 7.58 -20.36
N LEU A 189 13.45 7.81 -21.64
CA LEU A 189 14.40 8.23 -22.66
C LEU A 189 14.38 9.75 -22.77
N SER A 190 15.52 10.37 -22.55
CA SER A 190 15.75 11.79 -22.73
C SER A 190 16.95 12.02 -23.66
N TYR A 191 17.37 13.27 -23.80
CA TYR A 191 18.40 13.67 -24.76
C TYR A 191 19.40 14.66 -24.14
N ASP A 192 20.66 14.53 -24.52
CA ASP A 192 21.73 15.50 -24.26
C ASP A 192 22.25 16.04 -25.61
N PRO A 193 22.80 17.27 -25.66
CA PRO A 193 23.50 17.74 -26.85
C PRO A 193 24.82 16.99 -27.03
N GLY A 194 25.09 16.56 -28.26
CA GLY A 194 26.33 15.92 -28.65
C GLY A 194 26.96 16.59 -29.87
N PRO A 195 28.19 16.18 -30.23
CA PRO A 195 28.94 16.81 -31.32
C PRO A 195 28.28 16.66 -32.69
N PHE A 196 27.44 15.65 -32.88
CA PHE A 196 26.75 15.35 -34.15
C PHE A 196 25.23 15.42 -34.04
N GLY A 197 24.70 16.08 -33.01
CA GLY A 197 23.26 16.16 -32.73
C GLY A 197 22.91 15.58 -31.36
N LEU A 198 21.65 15.21 -31.17
CA LEU A 198 21.17 14.71 -29.88
C LEU A 198 21.70 13.31 -29.61
N VAL A 199 22.21 13.10 -28.39
CA VAL A 199 22.58 11.78 -27.87
C VAL A 199 21.52 11.32 -26.87
N ASN A 200 21.28 10.02 -26.82
CA ASN A 200 20.31 9.44 -25.90
C ASN A 200 20.83 9.52 -24.46
N ARG A 201 19.93 9.89 -23.55
CA ARG A 201 20.10 9.80 -22.09
C ARG A 201 19.06 8.82 -21.57
N LEU A 202 19.52 7.70 -21.03
CA LEU A 202 18.69 6.64 -20.47
C LEU A 202 18.52 6.90 -18.98
N ILE A 203 17.29 6.99 -18.50
CA ILE A 203 17.01 7.35 -17.12
C ILE A 203 16.26 6.23 -16.44
N GLU A 204 16.87 5.72 -15.37
CA GLU A 204 16.24 4.85 -14.40
C GLU A 204 15.68 5.70 -13.26
N VAL A 205 14.41 5.52 -12.93
CA VAL A 205 13.71 6.31 -11.93
C VAL A 205 13.53 5.48 -10.66
N LYS A 206 13.96 6.05 -9.53
CA LYS A 206 13.77 5.49 -8.20
C LYS A 206 13.08 6.51 -7.30
N SER A 207 12.37 6.04 -6.30
CA SER A 207 11.75 6.89 -5.29
C SER A 207 11.98 6.35 -3.89
N THR A 208 12.02 7.24 -2.91
CA THR A 208 12.20 6.86 -1.52
C THR A 208 11.38 7.73 -0.59
N VAL A 209 10.80 7.07 0.41
CA VAL A 209 10.19 7.68 1.61
C VAL A 209 10.95 7.29 2.87
N SER A 210 12.11 6.66 2.71
CA SER A 210 12.86 6.06 3.81
C SER A 210 13.75 7.08 4.52
N SER A 211 13.88 6.94 5.84
CA SER A 211 14.89 7.61 6.64
C SER A 211 15.81 6.57 7.29
N PRO A 212 17.14 6.62 7.12
CA PRO A 212 17.89 7.52 6.23
C PRO A 212 17.57 7.28 4.74
N LEU A 213 17.82 8.30 3.92
CA LEU A 213 17.54 8.29 2.48
C LEU A 213 18.38 7.22 1.76
N ARG A 214 17.67 6.31 1.10
CA ARG A 214 18.25 5.19 0.34
C ARG A 214 17.28 4.68 -0.70
N PHE A 215 17.80 4.01 -1.71
CA PHE A 215 17.02 3.31 -2.72
C PHE A 215 17.59 1.92 -2.98
N TYR A 216 16.82 1.07 -3.65
CA TYR A 216 17.27 -0.27 -4.04
C TYR A 216 17.56 -0.31 -5.52
N LEU A 217 18.64 -0.99 -5.88
CA LEU A 217 19.04 -1.25 -7.24
C LEU A 217 19.10 -2.75 -7.47
N THR A 218 18.53 -3.23 -8.57
CA THR A 218 18.63 -4.64 -8.97
C THR A 218 19.89 -4.89 -9.80
N ARG A 219 20.33 -6.15 -9.85
CA ARG A 219 21.44 -6.56 -10.73
C ARG A 219 21.21 -6.16 -12.18
N ASN A 220 20.01 -6.42 -12.69
CA ASN A 220 19.69 -6.15 -14.09
C ASN A 220 19.83 -4.65 -14.40
N GLU A 221 19.30 -3.78 -13.55
CA GLU A 221 19.43 -2.32 -13.70
C GLU A 221 20.89 -1.88 -13.69
N TRP A 222 21.70 -2.44 -12.78
CA TRP A 222 23.13 -2.14 -12.74
C TRP A 222 23.87 -2.60 -14.01
N GLU A 223 23.58 -3.80 -14.51
CA GLU A 223 24.15 -4.30 -15.75
C GLU A 223 23.75 -3.44 -16.96
N GLN A 224 22.53 -2.92 -17.00
CA GLN A 224 22.12 -1.97 -18.05
C GLN A 224 22.89 -0.64 -17.93
N ALA A 225 23.07 -0.13 -16.71
CA ALA A 225 23.84 1.08 -16.47
C ALA A 225 25.30 0.93 -16.94
N LEU A 226 25.94 -0.22 -16.67
CA LEU A 226 27.29 -0.50 -17.15
C LEU A 226 27.37 -0.57 -18.69
N LYS A 227 26.38 -1.18 -19.35
CA LYS A 227 26.33 -1.28 -20.82
C LYS A 227 26.17 0.09 -21.48
N ALA A 228 25.30 0.94 -20.92
CA ALA A 228 25.00 2.27 -21.46
C ALA A 228 26.02 3.35 -21.03
N GLY A 229 26.82 3.09 -19.99
CA GLY A 229 27.89 3.97 -19.54
C GLY A 229 27.38 5.34 -19.11
N ALA A 230 28.05 6.41 -19.57
CA ALA A 230 27.73 7.79 -19.17
C ALA A 230 26.34 8.27 -19.63
N ALA A 231 25.70 7.56 -20.57
CA ALA A 231 24.34 7.87 -21.00
C ALA A 231 23.28 7.43 -19.97
N TYR A 232 23.62 6.55 -19.03
CA TYR A 232 22.68 6.00 -18.04
C TYR A 232 22.71 6.77 -16.73
N ILE A 233 21.53 7.22 -16.30
CA ILE A 233 21.37 8.15 -15.20
C ILE A 233 20.27 7.66 -14.28
N PHE A 234 20.48 7.83 -12.98
CA PHE A 234 19.50 7.53 -11.95
C PHE A 234 18.87 8.83 -11.46
N HIS A 235 17.55 8.92 -11.58
CA HIS A 235 16.75 9.94 -10.95
C HIS A 235 16.14 9.36 -9.68
N VAL A 236 16.59 9.83 -8.52
CA VAL A 236 16.11 9.34 -7.23
C VAL A 236 15.33 10.44 -6.52
N TRP A 237 14.02 10.27 -6.39
CA TRP A 237 13.13 11.25 -5.76
C TRP A 237 12.96 10.98 -4.25
N ASP A 238 13.29 11.97 -3.43
CA ASP A 238 12.90 12.04 -2.02
C ASP A 238 11.44 12.52 -1.93
N MET A 239 10.55 11.56 -1.68
CA MET A 239 9.11 11.74 -1.58
C MET A 239 8.68 12.13 -0.15
N THR A 240 9.60 12.25 0.80
CA THR A 240 9.30 12.72 2.17
C THR A 240 9.12 14.25 2.25
N LYS A 241 9.47 14.97 1.17
CA LYS A 241 9.43 16.43 1.10
C LYS A 241 8.26 16.91 0.25
N THR A 242 7.80 18.11 0.53
CA THR A 242 6.76 18.78 -0.26
C THR A 242 7.25 20.19 -0.60
N PRO A 243 7.66 20.46 -1.85
CA PRO A 243 7.72 19.53 -2.99
C PRO A 243 8.80 18.45 -2.84
N ALA A 244 8.64 17.33 -3.57
CA ALA A 244 9.63 16.25 -3.62
C ALA A 244 10.97 16.75 -4.19
N ILE A 245 12.08 16.16 -3.74
CA ILE A 245 13.43 16.59 -4.12
C ILE A 245 14.09 15.53 -5.02
N LEU A 246 14.66 15.96 -6.15
CA LEU A 246 15.39 15.09 -7.08
C LEU A 246 16.88 15.00 -6.75
N HIS A 247 17.40 13.78 -6.64
CA HIS A 247 18.82 13.48 -6.60
C HIS A 247 19.24 12.77 -7.88
N ILE A 248 20.14 13.40 -8.65
CA ILE A 248 20.71 12.80 -9.86
C ILE A 248 22.02 12.08 -9.52
N ARG A 249 22.14 10.82 -9.98
CA ARG A 249 23.33 9.99 -9.82
C ARG A 249 23.71 9.35 -11.16
N ASP A 250 25.00 9.23 -11.40
CA ASP A 250 25.56 8.43 -12.48
C ASP A 250 26.11 7.12 -11.92
N ALA A 251 26.50 6.20 -12.80
CA ALA A 251 27.06 4.91 -12.40
C ALA A 251 28.32 5.06 -11.52
N SER A 252 29.15 6.09 -11.71
CA SER A 252 30.38 6.27 -10.93
C SER A 252 30.11 6.57 -9.45
N LYS A 253 29.02 7.29 -9.15
CA LYS A 253 28.59 7.58 -7.77
C LYS A 253 27.96 6.38 -7.07
N ILE A 254 27.45 5.41 -7.83
CA ILE A 254 26.74 4.23 -7.29
C ILE A 254 27.68 3.03 -7.16
N SER A 255 28.68 2.90 -8.04
CA SER A 255 29.55 1.72 -8.14
C SER A 255 30.22 1.32 -6.82
N VAL A 256 30.56 2.31 -5.98
CA VAL A 256 31.20 2.09 -4.67
C VAL A 256 30.32 1.32 -3.68
N HIS A 257 29.00 1.28 -3.92
CA HIS A 257 28.02 0.58 -3.09
C HIS A 257 27.57 -0.76 -3.68
N ILE A 258 28.06 -1.14 -4.87
CA ILE A 258 27.60 -2.35 -5.54
C ILE A 258 28.36 -3.58 -5.02
N PRO A 259 27.65 -4.62 -4.54
CA PRO A 259 28.29 -5.85 -4.10
C PRO A 259 28.99 -6.60 -5.23
N THR A 260 30.00 -7.38 -4.87
CA THR A 260 30.62 -8.38 -5.75
C THR A 260 30.05 -9.76 -5.48
N ASP A 261 30.00 -10.59 -6.52
CA ASP A 261 29.66 -12.01 -6.38
C ASP A 261 30.74 -12.76 -5.62
N ASN A 262 30.34 -13.88 -4.99
CA ASN A 262 31.27 -14.77 -4.31
C ASN A 262 30.96 -16.24 -4.64
N GLU A 263 31.96 -16.96 -5.12
CA GLU A 263 31.86 -18.34 -5.63
C GLU A 263 30.66 -18.54 -6.58
N LYS A 264 29.63 -19.28 -6.13
CA LYS A 264 28.39 -19.52 -6.87
C LYS A 264 27.25 -18.57 -6.45
N GLY A 265 27.48 -17.78 -5.41
CA GLY A 265 26.54 -16.80 -4.89
C GLY A 265 26.48 -15.56 -5.77
N LYS A 266 25.25 -15.13 -6.08
CA LYS A 266 24.97 -13.95 -6.89
C LYS A 266 24.13 -12.96 -6.09
N TRP A 267 24.58 -11.71 -5.99
CA TRP A 267 23.73 -10.63 -5.45
C TRP A 267 22.56 -10.33 -6.40
N SER A 268 21.37 -10.07 -5.87
CA SER A 268 20.19 -9.73 -6.70
C SER A 268 19.78 -8.27 -6.56
N THR A 269 19.92 -7.72 -5.36
CA THR A 269 19.56 -6.35 -5.00
C THR A 269 20.63 -5.74 -4.10
N ALA A 270 20.85 -4.43 -4.24
CA ALA A 270 21.76 -3.63 -3.42
C ALA A 270 21.00 -2.43 -2.86
N GLU A 271 21.25 -2.09 -1.59
CA GLU A 271 20.74 -0.86 -0.97
C GLU A 271 21.79 0.25 -1.15
N ILE A 272 21.37 1.37 -1.73
CA ILE A 272 22.24 2.49 -2.08
C ILE A 272 21.86 3.71 -1.25
N PRO A 273 22.75 4.22 -0.38
CA PRO A 273 22.47 5.44 0.38
C PRO A 273 22.51 6.68 -0.53
N LEU A 274 21.66 7.67 -0.23
CA LEU A 274 21.68 8.98 -0.92
C LEU A 274 22.47 10.05 -0.17
N ALA A 275 22.68 9.87 1.12
CA ALA A 275 23.52 10.76 1.93
C ALA A 275 24.98 10.64 1.51
N ALA A 276 25.67 11.78 1.45
CA ALA A 276 27.05 11.89 1.00
C ALA A 276 28.01 11.05 1.86
N SER A 277 28.84 10.25 1.20
CA SER A 277 30.26 10.15 1.55
C SER A 277 31.01 11.29 0.88
#